data_AF-A0AAD6GIP8-F1
#
_entry.id   AF-A0AAD6GIP8-F1
#
_cell.length_a   1.000
_cell.length_b   1.000
_cell.length_c   1.000
_cell.angle_alpha   90.00
_cell.angle_beta   90.00
_cell.angle_gamma   90.00
#
_symmetry.space_group_name_H-M   'P 1'
#
loop_
_entity.id
_entity.type
_entity.pdbx_description
1 polymer ?
#
loop_
_entity_poly.entity_id
_entity_poly.type
_entity_poly.pdbx_seq_one_letter_code
_entity_poly.pdbx_strand_id
1 'polypeptide(L)' 'MDHTVRLWDISPDALQHTLHGHSKWVSSVAFSPDGRLIASGSYGSVRLWDTATGALQQTLKRFWSGGLLSWRPTSNLELP' A
#
# COMPACT_ATOMS: atom_id res chain seq x y z
N MET A 1 9.95 -10.62 11.93
CA MET A 1 9.73 -10.38 10.48
C MET A 1 8.66 -9.32 10.37
N ASP A 2 9.02 -8.11 9.94
CA ASP A 2 8.10 -6.96 9.86
C ASP A 2 7.26 -6.99 8.56
N HIS A 3 6.02 -6.52 8.65
CA HIS A 3 5.05 -6.48 7.55
C HIS A 3 4.98 -5.06 6.95
N THR A 4 6.14 -4.41 6.88
CA THR A 4 6.26 -3.00 6.54
C THR A 4 7.07 -2.85 5.27
N VAL A 5 6.83 -1.74 4.56
CA VAL A 5 7.73 -1.28 3.50
C VAL A 5 8.36 0.02 3.99
N ARG A 6 9.66 0.20 3.77
CA ARG A 6 10.38 1.41 4.19
C ARG A 6 10.96 2.09 2.96
N LEU A 7 10.78 3.40 2.88
CA LEU A 7 11.37 4.25 1.84
C LEU A 7 12.54 5.04 2.44
N TRP A 8 13.67 5.00 1.76
CA TRP A 8 14.92 5.63 2.19
C TRP A 8 15.36 6.64 1.13
N ASP A 9 15.80 7.82 1.56
CA ASP A 9 16.58 8.71 0.73
C ASP A 9 18.06 8.28 0.75
N ILE A 10 18.82 8.69 -0.26
CA ILE A 10 20.28 8.50 -0.34
C ILE A 10 20.99 9.46 0.64
N SER A 11 20.27 10.44 1.18
CA SER A 11 20.76 11.31 2.25
C SER A 11 21.02 10.50 3.53
N PRO A 12 22.17 10.68 4.21
CA PRO A 12 22.69 9.75 5.22
C PRO A 12 21.86 9.59 6.50
N ASP A 13 20.71 10.28 6.63
CA ASP A 13 19.89 10.26 7.85
C ASP A 13 18.36 10.22 7.58
N ALA A 14 17.93 9.86 6.37
CA ALA A 14 16.53 10.03 5.97
C ALA A 14 15.82 8.70 5.65
N LEU A 15 15.37 8.00 6.70
CA LEU A 15 14.17 7.17 6.58
C LEU A 15 13.01 8.14 6.30
N GLN A 16 12.53 8.18 5.06
CA GLN A 16 11.46 9.11 4.68
C GLN A 16 10.12 8.61 5.20
N HIS A 17 9.79 7.34 4.95
CA HIS A 17 8.46 6.79 5.25
C HIS A 17 8.51 5.33 5.66
N THR A 18 7.72 4.97 6.68
CA THR A 18 7.39 3.57 6.98
C THR A 18 5.93 3.31 6.64
N LEU A 19 5.71 2.44 5.66
CA LEU A 19 4.42 2.11 5.09
C LEU A 19 3.83 0.90 5.84
N HIS A 20 2.93 1.21 6.77
CA HIS A 20 2.26 0.21 7.61
C HIS A 20 0.93 -0.22 7.01
N GLY A 21 0.65 -1.53 7.04
CA GLY A 21 -0.70 -2.03 6.74
C GLY A 21 -0.77 -3.41 6.10
N HIS A 22 0.33 -4.01 5.65
CA HIS A 22 0.28 -5.40 5.25
C HIS A 22 -0.02 -6.29 6.46
N SER A 23 -0.95 -7.23 6.29
CA SER A 23 -1.32 -8.21 7.31
C SER A 23 -0.48 -9.50 7.23
N LYS A 24 0.37 -9.58 6.20
CA LYS A 24 1.26 -10.70 5.88
C LYS A 24 2.59 -10.14 5.40
N TRP A 25 3.59 -11.02 5.28
CA TRP A 25 4.89 -10.66 4.73
C TRP A 25 4.75 -10.04 3.35
N VAL A 26 5.46 -8.93 3.17
CA VAL A 26 5.62 -8.30 1.87
C VAL A 26 6.56 -9.18 1.07
N SER A 27 6.09 -9.71 -0.04
CA SER A 27 6.86 -10.62 -0.91
C SER A 27 7.39 -9.93 -2.16
N SER A 28 6.90 -8.74 -2.49
CA SER A 28 7.33 -7.97 -3.65
C SER A 28 7.08 -6.47 -3.47
N VAL A 29 7.97 -5.65 -4.04
CA VAL A 29 7.85 -4.20 -4.12
C VAL A 29 8.30 -3.75 -5.52
N ALA A 30 7.59 -2.80 -6.11
CA ALA A 30 7.93 -2.21 -7.40
C ALA A 30 7.59 -0.71 -7.43
N PHE A 31 8.42 0.08 -8.11
CA PHE A 31 8.12 1.48 -8.39
C PHE A 31 7.33 1.60 -9.70
N SER A 32 6.46 2.60 -9.78
CA SER A 32 5.89 3.01 -11.06
C SER A 32 6.98 3.61 -11.96
N PRO A 33 6.84 3.53 -13.29
CA PRO A 33 7.83 4.09 -14.23
C PRO A 33 8.04 5.61 -14.06
N ASP A 34 7.02 6.33 -13.58
CA ASP A 34 7.06 7.76 -13.29
C ASP A 34 7.55 8.09 -11.88
N GLY A 35 7.85 7.08 -11.05
CA GLY A 35 8.36 7.25 -9.68
C GLY A 35 7.35 7.84 -8.69
N ARG A 36 6.08 7.95 -9.04
CA ARG A 36 5.03 8.53 -8.17
C ARG A 36 4.39 7.53 -7.22
N LEU A 37 4.42 6.24 -7.58
CA LEU A 37 3.76 5.19 -6.82
C LEU A 37 4.72 4.05 -6.49
N ILE A 38 4.49 3.46 -5.32
CA ILE A 38 5.07 2.19 -4.91
C ILE A 38 3.93 1.17 -4.89
N ALA A 39 4.11 0.05 -5.58
CA ALA A 39 3.28 -1.12 -5.42
C ALA A 39 3.98 -2.10 -4.48
N SER A 40 3.28 -2.58 -3.45
CA SER A 40 3.77 -3.63 -2.57
C SER A 40 2.79 -4.78 -2.49
N GLY A 41 3.29 -5.98 -2.75
CA GLY A 41 2.53 -7.22 -2.77
C GLY A 41 2.77 -8.04 -1.51
N SER A 42 1.69 -8.57 -0.95
CA SER A 42 1.69 -9.54 0.14
C SER A 42 0.72 -10.67 -0.18
N TYR A 43 0.76 -11.76 0.60
CA TYR A 43 -0.22 -12.83 0.44
C TYR A 43 -1.64 -12.32 0.70
N GLY A 44 -2.43 -12.17 -0.37
CA GLY A 44 -3.83 -11.75 -0.35
C GLY A 44 -4.09 -10.25 -0.56
N SER A 45 -3.05 -9.41 -0.63
CA SER A 45 -3.25 -7.98 -0.95
C SER A 45 -2.07 -7.32 -1.63
N VAL A 46 -2.38 -6.42 -2.56
CA VAL A 46 -1.47 -5.43 -3.14
C VAL A 46 -1.86 -4.06 -2.61
N ARG A 47 -0.91 -3.25 -2.20
CA ARG A 47 -1.11 -1.88 -1.75
C ARG A 47 -0.36 -0.93 -2.68
N LEU A 48 -0.97 0.20 -2.99
CA LEU A 48 -0.36 1.30 -3.73
C LEU A 48 -0.15 2.46 -2.78
N TRP A 49 1.05 3.01 -2.79
CA TRP A 49 1.47 4.11 -1.93
C TRP A 49 1.99 5.26 -2.78
N ASP A 50 1.69 6.47 -2.35
CA ASP A 50 2.32 7.66 -2.91
C ASP A 50 3.76 7.78 -2.40
N THR A 51 4.72 7.98 -3.32
CA THR A 51 6.15 8.02 -2.97
C THR A 51 6.53 9.28 -2.17
N ALA A 52 5.90 10.42 -2.46
CA ALA A 52 6.25 11.69 -1.85
C ALA A 52 5.75 11.78 -0.39
N THR A 53 4.53 11.34 -0.17
CA THR A 53 3.81 11.46 1.10
C THR A 53 3.83 10.20 1.94
N GLY A 54 4.15 9.04 1.35
CA GLY A 54 4.01 7.74 2.00
C GLY A 54 2.55 7.32 2.23
N ALA A 55 1.57 8.07 1.71
CA ALA A 55 0.16 7.79 1.95
C ALA A 55 -0.31 6.56 1.17
N LEU A 56 -1.11 5.72 1.83
CA LEU A 56 -1.80 4.61 1.18
C LEU A 56 -2.89 5.15 0.25
N GLN A 57 -2.71 4.94 -1.06
CA GLN A 57 -3.68 5.35 -2.08
C GLN A 57 -4.74 4.27 -2.29
N GLN A 58 -4.31 3.01 -2.38
CA GLN A 58 -5.24 1.93 -2.69
C GLN A 58 -4.82 0.60 -2.09
N THR A 59 -5.80 -0.23 -1.74
CA THR A 59 -5.59 -1.63 -1.38
C THR A 59 -6.41 -2.51 -2.29
N LEU A 60 -5.74 -3.36 -3.07
CA LEU A 60 -6.35 -4.40 -3.89
C LEU A 60 -6.24 -5.73 -3.14
N LYS A 61 -7.37 -6.30 -2.73
CA LYS A 61 -7.39 -7.62 -2.09
C LYS A 61 -7.81 -8.67 -3.10
N ARG A 62 -7.13 -9.82 -3.08
CA ARG A 62 -7.61 -10.98 -3.84
C ARG A 62 -8.79 -11.56 -3.09
N PHE A 63 -10.00 -11.28 -3.55
CA PHE A 63 -11.20 -11.92 -3.01
C PHE A 63 -11.23 -13.38 -3.48
N TRP A 64 -11.02 -14.31 -2.54
CA TRP A 64 -11.42 -15.70 -2.74
C TRP A 64 -12.93 -15.76 -2.51
N SER A 65 -13.73 -15.39 -3.52
CA SER A 65 -15.18 -15.53 -3.41
C SER A 65 -15.54 -17.01 -3.50
N GLY A 66 -15.60 -17.67 -2.35
CA GLY A 66 -16.43 -18.86 -2.12
C GLY A 66 -17.79 -18.52 -1.50
N GLY A 67 -18.21 -17.25 -1.55
CA GLY A 67 -19.48 -16.78 -0.99
C GLY A 67 -19.62 -15.27 -1.13
N LEU A 68 -20.79 -14.87 -1.62
CA LEU A 68 -21.23 -13.51 -1.96
C LEU A 68 -20.82 -12.45 -0.91
N LEU A 69 -20.07 -11.42 -1.31
CA LEU A 69 -20.13 -10.08 -0.70
C LEU A 69 -19.89 -9.03 -1.77
N SER A 70 -20.91 -8.19 -1.99
CA SER A 70 -20.87 -7.06 -2.93
C SER A 70 -19.91 -5.97 -2.45
N TRP A 71 -19.23 -5.34 -3.41
CA TRP A 71 -18.35 -4.20 -3.17
C TRP A 71 -19.14 -3.03 -2.58
N ARG A 72 -18.60 -2.37 -1.56
CA ARG A 72 -19.01 -1.02 -1.14
C ARG A 72 -17.78 -0.12 -1.25
N PRO A 73 -17.78 0.92 -2.10
CA PRO A 73 -16.76 1.96 -2.02
C PRO A 73 -17.06 2.78 -0.77
N THR A 74 -16.02 3.10 -0.01
CA THR A 74 -16.14 4.09 1.06
C THR A 74 -16.31 5.45 0.38
N SER A 75 -17.55 5.93 0.29
CA SER A 75 -17.85 7.30 -0.08
C SER A 75 -17.17 8.23 0.93
N ASN A 76 -16.33 9.13 0.42
CA ASN A 76 -15.85 10.30 1.17
C ASN A 76 -17.05 11.01 1.77
N LEU A 77 -17.09 11.08 3.10
CA LEU A 77 -18.05 11.90 3.81
C LEU A 77 -17.49 13.33 3.84
N GLU A 78 -17.87 14.14 2.85
CA GLU A 78 -17.98 15.57 3.04
C GLU A 78 -19.14 15.81 4.02
N LEU A 79 -18.90 16.58 5.08
CA LEU A 79 -19.95 17.16 5.92
C LEU A 79 -19.85 18.69 5.83
N PRO A 80 -20.99 19.39 5.96
CA PRO A 80 -21.18 20.80 5.59
C PRO A 80 -20.36 21.79 6.43
#